data_AF-A0A9W6EPB5-F1
#
_entry.id   AF-A0A9W6EPB5-F1
#
_cell.length_a   1.000
_cell.length_b   1.000
_cell.length_c   1.000
_cell.angle_alpha   90.00
_cell.angle_beta   90.00
_cell.angle_gamma   90.00
#
_symmetry.space_group_name_H-M   'P 1'
#
loop_
_entity.id
_entity.type
_entity.pdbx_description
1 polymer ?
#
loop_
_entity_poly.entity_id
_entity_poly.type
_entity_poly.pdbx_seq_one_letter_code
_entity_poly.pdbx_strand_id
1 'polypeptide(L)'
;MQSLKNDWLTDNVISFWEEYLEHEFLVQYRSSNIVLLRPSMSFMILQTPNPHSLREALPDFSRTTHVFLPINDCRNVTEAEGGTHWSLLLISIVDGIAFHYDSLPPGNFWEARTVTMKFAALLGRPINYVHLEDSPVQENGSDCGVFVCLSMRHLLLKRLLTANANEKVSMSLGGRKVDARSGRKEMAKIIEGFRKEGERRRSASLSPLGKKSTSPPRIE
;
A
#
# COMPACT_ATOMS: atom_id res chain seq x y z
N MET A 1 -10.16 -12.02 10.07
CA MET A 1 -11.52 -11.49 9.82
C MET A 1 -12.00 -10.51 10.90
N GLN A 2 -11.48 -10.57 12.14
CA GLN A 2 -11.89 -9.64 13.21
C GLN A 2 -11.46 -8.19 12.92
N SER A 3 -10.20 -7.99 12.50
CA SER A 3 -9.67 -6.72 11.97
C SER A 3 -10.62 -6.04 10.99
N LEU A 4 -11.03 -6.74 9.94
CA LEU A 4 -11.93 -6.20 8.92
C LEU A 4 -13.34 -5.85 9.40
N LYS A 5 -13.83 -6.43 10.51
CA LYS A 5 -15.20 -6.20 10.96
C LYS A 5 -15.36 -4.86 11.67
N ASN A 6 -14.59 -4.60 12.72
CA ASN A 6 -14.71 -3.38 13.54
C ASN A 6 -13.40 -2.98 14.23
N ASP A 7 -12.26 -3.54 13.78
CA ASP A 7 -10.99 -3.43 14.49
C ASP A 7 -9.91 -2.87 13.54
N TRP A 8 -8.71 -2.68 14.05
CA TRP A 8 -7.62 -2.07 13.31
C TRP A 8 -7.21 -2.98 12.15
N LEU A 9 -6.92 -2.37 10.99
CA LEU A 9 -6.33 -3.15 9.90
C LEU A 9 -4.87 -3.44 10.24
N THR A 10 -4.48 -4.69 10.04
CA THR A 10 -3.10 -5.14 10.23
C THR A 10 -2.32 -5.05 8.92
N ASP A 11 -0.99 -5.16 9.00
CA ASP A 11 -0.08 -5.20 7.86
C ASP A 11 -0.53 -6.19 6.78
N ASN A 12 -1.02 -7.36 7.21
CA ASN A 12 -1.48 -8.41 6.30
C ASN A 12 -2.69 -7.99 5.48
N VAL A 13 -3.62 -7.21 6.06
CA VAL A 13 -4.81 -6.73 5.36
C VAL A 13 -4.44 -5.63 4.36
N ILE A 14 -3.57 -4.71 4.77
CA ILE A 14 -3.08 -3.64 3.88
C ILE A 14 -2.26 -4.24 2.73
N SER A 15 -1.35 -5.18 3.04
CA SER A 15 -0.55 -5.90 2.04
C SER A 15 -1.43 -6.65 1.04
N PHE A 16 -2.46 -7.35 1.52
CA PHE A 16 -3.43 -8.01 0.65
C PHE A 16 -4.12 -7.01 -0.28
N TRP A 17 -4.53 -5.86 0.25
CA TRP A 17 -5.19 -4.83 -0.55
C TRP A 17 -4.29 -4.28 -1.65
N GLU A 18 -3.01 -4.04 -1.33
CA GLU A 18 -2.02 -3.60 -2.31
C GLU A 18 -1.77 -4.67 -3.38
N GLU A 19 -1.61 -5.93 -3.00
CA GLU A 19 -1.45 -7.05 -3.94
C GLU A 19 -2.68 -7.19 -4.84
N TYR A 20 -3.88 -7.07 -4.28
CA TYR A 20 -5.12 -7.02 -5.05
C TYR A 20 -5.11 -5.88 -6.07
N LEU A 21 -4.72 -4.66 -5.67
CA LEU A 21 -4.65 -3.52 -6.59
C LEU A 21 -3.61 -3.74 -7.70
N GLU A 22 -2.48 -4.35 -7.37
CA GLU A 22 -1.42 -4.67 -8.32
C GLU A 22 -1.89 -5.68 -9.38
N HIS A 23 -2.43 -6.81 -8.93
CA HIS A 23 -2.79 -7.92 -9.79
C HIS A 23 -4.03 -7.65 -10.64
N GLU A 24 -5.03 -6.95 -10.10
CA GLU A 24 -6.29 -6.71 -10.81
C GLU A 24 -6.24 -5.48 -11.71
N PHE A 25 -5.43 -4.48 -11.35
CA PHE A 25 -5.40 -3.19 -12.08
C PHE A 25 -4.03 -2.90 -12.68
N LEU A 26 -2.96 -2.80 -11.88
CA LEU A 26 -1.65 -2.34 -12.38
C LEU A 26 -1.04 -3.26 -13.44
N VAL A 27 -1.35 -4.55 -13.43
CA VAL A 27 -0.85 -5.50 -14.46
C VAL A 27 -1.19 -5.06 -15.89
N GLN A 28 -2.28 -4.29 -16.06
CA GLN A 28 -2.74 -3.76 -17.35
C GLN A 28 -2.03 -2.43 -17.74
N TYR A 29 -1.34 -1.79 -16.80
CA TYR A 29 -0.71 -0.46 -16.95
C TYR A 29 0.79 -0.52 -16.71
N ARG A 30 1.51 -1.50 -17.28
CA ARG A 30 2.95 -1.70 -17.03
C ARG A 30 3.83 -0.49 -17.38
N SER A 31 3.40 0.37 -18.29
CA SER A 31 4.10 1.62 -18.62
C SER A 31 4.01 2.69 -17.54
N SER A 32 3.08 2.57 -16.59
CA SER A 32 2.91 3.55 -15.50
C SER A 32 4.07 3.51 -14.49
N ASN A 33 4.75 2.36 -14.35
CA ASN A 33 5.85 2.14 -13.40
C ASN A 33 5.52 2.64 -11.98
N ILE A 34 4.35 2.28 -11.45
CA ILE A 34 3.91 2.61 -10.10
C ILE A 34 4.25 1.43 -9.17
N VAL A 35 4.79 1.71 -7.99
CA VAL A 35 5.10 0.71 -6.95
C VAL A 35 4.22 0.93 -5.73
N LEU A 36 3.63 -0.15 -5.19
CA LEU A 36 3.00 -0.13 -3.87
C LEU A 36 3.94 -0.84 -2.89
N LEU A 37 4.60 -0.11 -1.99
CA LEU A 37 5.49 -0.71 -0.99
C LEU A 37 4.69 -1.27 0.16
N ARG A 38 4.93 -2.55 0.48
CA ARG A 38 4.29 -3.23 1.61
C ARG A 38 4.54 -2.48 2.92
N PRO A 39 3.63 -2.57 3.91
CA PRO A 39 3.80 -1.96 5.23
C PRO A 39 5.16 -2.25 5.87
N SER A 40 5.63 -3.49 5.78
CA SER A 40 6.94 -3.89 6.31
C SER A 40 8.11 -3.15 5.66
N MET A 41 8.05 -2.87 4.36
CA MET A 41 9.07 -2.10 3.64
C MET A 41 9.07 -0.63 4.06
N SER A 42 7.89 -0.05 4.23
CA SER A 42 7.73 1.32 4.74
C SER A 42 8.26 1.44 6.17
N PHE A 43 7.98 0.44 7.01
CA PHE A 43 8.53 0.34 8.36
C PHE A 43 10.05 0.20 8.38
N MET A 44 10.63 -0.66 7.51
CA MET A 44 12.08 -0.79 7.37
C MET A 44 12.72 0.56 7.03
N ILE A 45 12.17 1.30 6.06
CA ILE A 45 12.67 2.63 5.70
C ILE A 45 12.60 3.56 6.92
N LEU A 46 11.48 3.58 7.65
CA LEU A 46 11.33 4.41 8.84
C LEU A 46 12.35 4.08 9.92
N GLN A 47 12.62 2.79 10.18
CA GLN A 47 13.45 2.35 11.32
C GLN A 47 14.95 2.30 11.01
N THR A 48 15.36 2.01 9.77
CA THR A 48 16.79 1.86 9.45
C THR A 48 17.50 3.22 9.41
N PRO A 49 18.57 3.43 10.22
CA PRO A 49 19.26 4.73 10.25
C PRO A 49 19.89 5.12 8.91
N ASN A 50 20.53 4.16 8.22
CA ASN A 50 21.10 4.35 6.89
C ASN A 50 20.20 3.71 5.82
N PRO A 51 19.39 4.47 5.08
CA PRO A 51 18.48 3.88 4.08
C PRO A 51 19.19 3.16 2.94
N HIS A 52 20.47 3.44 2.66
CA HIS A 52 21.22 2.75 1.60
C HIS A 52 21.47 1.28 1.90
N SER A 53 21.46 0.85 3.17
CA SER A 53 21.61 -0.57 3.51
C SER A 53 20.37 -1.40 3.14
N LEU A 54 19.25 -0.75 2.78
CA LEU A 54 18.02 -1.42 2.36
C LEU A 54 17.93 -1.69 0.86
N ARG A 55 18.95 -1.31 0.06
CA ARG A 55 18.89 -1.41 -1.40
C ARG A 55 18.59 -2.82 -1.93
N GLU A 56 19.09 -3.85 -1.26
CA GLU A 56 18.85 -5.25 -1.64
C GLU A 56 17.48 -5.76 -1.15
N ALA A 57 16.90 -5.12 -0.13
CA ALA A 57 15.61 -5.51 0.46
C ALA A 57 14.42 -4.76 -0.15
N LEU A 58 14.68 -3.69 -0.92
CA LEU A 58 13.66 -2.87 -1.57
C LEU A 58 13.64 -3.11 -3.08
N PRO A 59 12.49 -2.86 -3.75
CA PRO A 59 12.42 -2.88 -5.21
C PRO A 59 13.39 -1.89 -5.86
N ASP A 60 13.77 -2.18 -7.11
CA ASP A 60 14.48 -1.20 -7.94
C ASP A 60 13.53 -0.05 -8.34
N PHE A 61 13.89 1.18 -7.99
CA PHE A 61 13.13 2.39 -8.31
C PHE A 61 13.62 3.11 -9.57
N SER A 62 14.60 2.57 -10.30
CA SER A 62 15.22 3.21 -11.46
C SER A 62 14.25 3.68 -12.54
N ARG A 63 13.13 2.97 -12.71
CA ARG A 63 12.06 3.28 -13.68
C ARG A 63 10.78 3.79 -13.03
N THR A 64 10.74 3.85 -11.71
CA THR A 64 9.52 4.10 -10.95
C THR A 64 9.11 5.55 -11.04
N THR A 65 7.84 5.80 -11.35
CA THR A 65 7.27 7.15 -11.41
C THR A 65 6.68 7.57 -10.07
N HIS A 66 5.94 6.66 -9.45
CA HIS A 66 5.22 6.89 -8.20
C HIS A 66 5.37 5.72 -7.24
N VAL A 67 5.40 6.03 -5.95
CA VAL A 67 5.47 5.03 -4.87
C VAL A 67 4.40 5.32 -3.84
N PHE A 68 3.56 4.34 -3.54
CA PHE A 68 2.65 4.38 -2.40
C PHE A 68 3.29 3.66 -1.21
N LEU A 69 3.23 4.27 -0.03
CA LEU A 69 3.77 3.73 1.22
C LEU A 69 2.72 3.89 2.34
N PRO A 70 2.21 2.79 2.92
CA PRO A 70 1.52 2.84 4.19
C PRO A 70 2.49 3.23 5.31
N ILE A 71 2.18 4.27 6.06
CA ILE A 71 3.01 4.77 7.17
C ILE A 71 2.34 4.42 8.49
N ASN A 72 3.10 3.78 9.38
CA ASN A 72 2.71 3.47 10.75
C ASN A 72 3.67 4.14 11.75
N ASP A 73 3.16 4.50 12.92
CA ASP A 73 3.89 5.15 14.02
C ASP A 73 4.60 4.20 14.98
N CYS A 74 4.61 2.90 14.69
CA CYS A 74 5.38 1.93 15.45
C CYS A 74 6.86 2.34 15.52
N ARG A 75 7.39 2.38 16.74
CA ARG A 75 8.80 2.68 17.03
C ARG A 75 9.58 1.46 17.50
N ASN A 76 8.88 0.37 17.83
CA ASN A 76 9.48 -0.80 18.43
C ASN A 76 9.60 -1.92 17.39
N VAL A 77 10.83 -2.18 16.93
CA VAL A 77 11.13 -3.23 15.94
C VAL A 77 10.87 -4.66 16.44
N THR A 78 10.70 -4.87 17.75
CA THR A 78 10.44 -6.19 18.33
C THR A 78 8.95 -6.45 18.59
N GLU A 79 8.10 -5.45 18.40
CA GLU A 79 6.67 -5.54 18.65
C GLU A 79 5.94 -5.93 17.36
N ALA A 80 5.40 -7.14 17.33
CA ALA A 80 4.54 -7.58 16.24
C ALA A 80 3.23 -6.79 16.27
N GLU A 81 2.79 -6.32 15.09
CA GLU A 81 1.57 -5.51 14.94
C GLU A 81 1.55 -4.25 15.84
N GLY A 82 2.73 -3.69 16.16
CA GLY A 82 2.87 -2.47 16.95
C GLY A 82 2.44 -1.20 16.21
N GLY A 83 2.47 -0.08 16.94
CA GLY A 83 1.99 1.22 16.46
C GLY A 83 0.50 1.44 16.72
N THR A 84 0.07 2.70 16.62
CA THR A 84 -1.28 3.16 16.96
C THR A 84 -2.08 3.73 15.78
N HIS A 85 -1.43 4.03 14.66
CA HIS A 85 -2.09 4.75 13.59
C HIS A 85 -1.49 4.48 12.21
N TRP A 86 -2.37 4.45 11.20
CA TRP A 86 -1.99 4.33 9.79
C TRP A 86 -2.28 5.62 9.02
N SER A 87 -1.35 6.01 8.16
CA SER A 87 -1.54 7.07 7.18
C SER A 87 -0.92 6.66 5.84
N LEU A 88 -1.13 7.46 4.79
CA LEU A 88 -0.65 7.14 3.45
C LEU A 88 0.34 8.19 2.96
N LEU A 89 1.49 7.75 2.46
CA LEU A 89 2.44 8.59 1.74
C LEU A 89 2.45 8.19 0.26
N LEU A 90 2.28 9.17 -0.64
CA LEU A 90 2.44 9.01 -2.08
C LEU A 90 3.60 9.86 -2.55
N ILE A 91 4.65 9.23 -3.05
CA ILE A 91 5.83 9.91 -3.60
C ILE A 91 5.70 9.93 -5.12
N SER A 92 5.64 11.12 -5.72
CA SER A 92 5.95 11.33 -7.14
C SER A 92 7.47 11.50 -7.27
N ILE A 93 8.14 10.47 -7.80
CA ILE A 93 9.57 10.51 -8.06
C ILE A 93 9.87 11.48 -9.20
N VAL A 94 9.01 11.52 -10.21
CA VAL A 94 9.17 12.39 -11.38
C VAL A 94 9.13 13.87 -10.97
N ASP A 95 8.19 14.25 -10.11
CA ASP A 95 8.03 15.63 -9.65
C ASP A 95 8.91 15.98 -8.44
N GLY A 96 9.45 14.96 -7.74
CA GLY A 96 10.21 15.16 -6.50
C GLY A 96 9.33 15.67 -5.36
N ILE A 97 8.12 15.16 -5.23
CA ILE A 97 7.15 15.57 -4.19
C ILE A 97 6.57 14.34 -3.50
N ALA A 98 6.43 14.40 -2.17
CA ALA A 98 5.77 13.42 -1.36
C ALA A 98 4.51 14.01 -0.72
N PHE A 99 3.35 13.43 -1.01
CA PHE A 99 2.04 13.83 -0.52
C PHE A 99 1.63 12.90 0.63
N HIS A 100 1.45 13.45 1.82
CA HIS A 100 1.03 12.72 3.02
C HIS A 100 -0.45 12.96 3.30
N TYR A 101 -1.22 11.87 3.32
CA TYR A 101 -2.64 11.85 3.64
C TYR A 101 -2.85 11.19 4.99
N ASP A 102 -3.44 11.94 5.90
CA ASP A 102 -3.70 11.48 7.25
C ASP A 102 -5.17 11.70 7.61
N SER A 103 -5.80 10.67 8.15
CA SER A 103 -7.21 10.70 8.54
C SER A 103 -7.41 11.05 10.01
N LEU A 104 -6.35 11.15 10.82
CA LEU A 104 -6.40 11.47 12.24
C LEU A 104 -5.29 12.47 12.65
N PRO A 105 -5.49 13.79 12.47
CA PRO A 105 -4.52 14.80 12.90
C PRO A 105 -4.29 14.84 14.43
N PRO A 106 -3.06 15.13 14.93
CA PRO A 106 -1.86 15.54 14.18
C PRO A 106 -1.14 14.40 13.44
N GLY A 107 -1.57 13.16 13.62
CA GLY A 107 -1.22 12.01 12.77
C GLY A 107 0.26 11.65 12.69
N ASN A 108 0.62 10.89 11.66
CA ASN A 108 1.97 10.38 11.40
C ASN A 108 2.84 11.40 10.64
N PHE A 109 2.71 12.69 10.95
CA PHE A 109 3.42 13.76 10.24
C PHE A 109 4.94 13.55 10.27
N TRP A 110 5.50 13.27 11.44
CA TRP A 110 6.95 13.14 11.63
C TRP A 110 7.49 11.88 10.99
N GLU A 111 6.74 10.78 11.09
CA GLU A 111 7.07 9.50 10.52
C GLU A 111 7.05 9.58 8.98
N ALA A 112 6.00 10.16 8.39
CA ALA A 112 5.90 10.36 6.95
C ALA A 112 6.99 11.31 6.42
N ARG A 113 7.31 12.38 7.15
CA ARG A 113 8.41 13.29 6.82
C ARG A 113 9.76 12.58 6.91
N THR A 114 9.97 11.74 7.91
CA THR A 114 11.20 10.94 8.07
C THR A 114 11.38 9.95 6.93
N VAL A 115 10.32 9.21 6.57
CA VAL A 115 10.34 8.31 5.43
C VAL A 115 10.64 9.08 4.14
N THR A 116 10.05 10.26 3.94
CA THR A 116 10.34 11.11 2.77
C THR A 116 11.83 11.47 2.69
N MET A 117 12.44 11.93 3.79
CA MET A 117 13.87 12.27 3.82
C MET A 117 14.75 11.05 3.51
N LYS A 118 14.43 9.88 4.08
CA LYS A 118 15.19 8.65 3.86
C LYS A 118 15.02 8.12 2.43
N PHE A 119 13.83 8.24 1.86
CA PHE A 119 13.56 7.87 0.48
C PHE A 119 14.30 8.80 -0.50
N ALA A 120 14.33 10.11 -0.23
CA ALA A 120 15.12 11.08 -0.98
C ALA A 120 16.62 10.72 -0.98
N ALA A 121 17.16 10.36 0.18
CA ALA A 121 18.54 9.87 0.30
C ALA A 121 18.76 8.58 -0.51
N LEU A 122 17.86 7.61 -0.41
CA LEU A 122 17.93 6.34 -1.15
C LEU A 122 18.03 6.55 -2.67
N LEU A 123 17.23 7.49 -3.20
CA LEU A 123 17.21 7.86 -4.61
C LEU A 123 18.34 8.83 -5.02
N GLY A 124 19.06 9.43 -4.07
CA GLY A 124 20.08 10.44 -4.34
C GLY A 124 19.53 11.73 -4.95
N ARG A 125 18.27 12.09 -4.66
CA ARG A 125 17.62 13.31 -5.17
C ARG A 125 16.66 13.92 -4.14
N PRO A 126 16.48 15.25 -4.13
CA PRO A 126 15.58 15.90 -3.19
C PRO A 126 14.12 15.52 -3.45
N ILE A 127 13.35 15.39 -2.36
CA ILE A 127 11.89 15.19 -2.40
C ILE A 127 11.27 16.16 -1.40
N ASN A 128 10.37 17.00 -1.89
CA ASN A 128 9.64 17.95 -1.06
C ASN A 128 8.45 17.26 -0.38
N TYR A 129 8.37 17.38 0.93
CA TYR A 129 7.24 16.83 1.70
C TYR A 129 6.08 17.83 1.74
N VAL A 130 4.87 17.35 1.48
CA VAL A 130 3.61 18.10 1.55
C VAL A 130 2.63 17.31 2.39
N HIS A 131 2.18 17.90 3.50
CA HIS A 131 1.09 17.37 4.31
C HIS A 131 -0.24 17.90 3.77
N LEU A 132 -1.18 17.01 3.44
CA LEU A 132 -2.45 17.38 2.83
C LEU A 132 -3.49 17.62 3.94
N GLU A 133 -3.61 18.88 4.34
CA GLU A 133 -4.55 19.33 5.38
C GLU A 133 -6.02 19.09 4.99
N ASP A 134 -6.32 18.93 3.71
CA ASP A 134 -7.66 18.67 3.18
C ASP A 134 -7.98 17.17 3.01
N SER A 135 -7.19 16.30 3.65
CA SER A 135 -7.43 14.86 3.66
C SER A 135 -8.76 14.50 4.36
N PRO A 136 -9.49 13.48 3.89
CA PRO A 136 -10.67 12.98 4.57
C PRO A 136 -10.33 12.49 5.99
N VAL A 137 -11.05 13.03 6.97
CA VAL A 137 -10.85 12.73 8.40
C VAL A 137 -11.79 11.59 8.83
N GLN A 138 -11.29 10.69 9.68
CA GLN A 138 -12.07 9.59 10.26
C GLN A 138 -12.85 10.05 11.51
N GLU A 139 -13.97 9.40 11.79
CA GLU A 139 -14.80 9.71 12.97
C GLU A 139 -14.47 8.85 14.21
N ASN A 140 -13.83 7.69 14.02
CA ASN A 140 -13.49 6.73 15.09
C ASN A 140 -11.98 6.53 15.20
N GLY A 141 -11.52 5.65 16.09
CA GLY A 141 -10.09 5.39 16.31
C GLY A 141 -9.48 4.22 15.53
N SER A 142 -10.26 3.47 14.72
CA SER A 142 -9.82 2.20 14.14
C SER A 142 -9.88 2.12 12.61
N ASP A 143 -10.47 3.11 11.95
CA ASP A 143 -10.66 3.12 10.50
C ASP A 143 -9.46 3.64 9.70
N CYS A 144 -8.39 4.13 10.35
CA CYS A 144 -7.23 4.72 9.68
C CYS A 144 -6.65 3.85 8.55
N GLY A 145 -6.50 2.55 8.78
CA GLY A 145 -6.05 1.60 7.75
C GLY A 145 -7.03 1.48 6.58
N VAL A 146 -8.35 1.60 6.81
CA VAL A 146 -9.36 1.61 5.75
C VAL A 146 -9.22 2.89 4.92
N PHE A 147 -8.99 4.04 5.57
CA PHE A 147 -8.73 5.31 4.89
C PHE A 147 -7.47 5.24 4.01
N VAL A 148 -6.39 4.62 4.50
CA VAL A 148 -5.17 4.36 3.70
C VAL A 148 -5.52 3.58 2.43
N CYS A 149 -6.16 2.42 2.57
CA CYS A 149 -6.49 1.55 1.43
C CYS A 149 -7.45 2.22 0.42
N LEU A 150 -8.48 2.92 0.91
CA LEU A 150 -9.46 3.58 0.03
C LEU A 150 -8.92 4.83 -0.65
N SER A 151 -8.03 5.57 0.00
CA SER A 151 -7.35 6.72 -0.58
C SER A 151 -6.31 6.26 -1.61
N MET A 152 -5.54 5.22 -1.30
CA MET A 152 -4.60 4.59 -2.24
C MET A 152 -5.31 4.16 -3.53
N ARG A 153 -6.40 3.39 -3.41
CA ARG A 153 -7.18 2.97 -4.58
C ARG A 153 -7.70 4.16 -5.40
N HIS A 154 -8.18 5.21 -4.73
CA HIS A 154 -8.71 6.39 -5.42
C HIS A 154 -7.63 7.14 -6.18
N LEU A 155 -6.51 7.47 -5.52
CA LEU A 155 -5.36 8.13 -6.12
C LEU A 155 -4.82 7.29 -7.29
N LEU A 156 -4.70 5.98 -7.11
CA LEU A 156 -4.23 5.09 -8.16
C LEU A 156 -5.20 5.07 -9.37
N LEU A 157 -6.45 4.66 -9.16
CA LEU A 157 -7.36 4.33 -10.25
C LEU A 157 -8.08 5.53 -10.86
N LYS A 158 -8.22 6.63 -10.12
CA LYS A 158 -9.01 7.81 -10.53
C LYS A 158 -8.17 9.06 -10.76
N ARG A 159 -6.88 9.03 -10.39
CA ARG A 159 -5.96 10.14 -10.61
C ARG A 159 -4.82 9.69 -11.51
N LEU A 160 -3.97 8.78 -11.06
CA LEU A 160 -2.73 8.44 -11.75
C LEU A 160 -2.95 7.64 -13.04
N LEU A 161 -3.78 6.59 -13.01
CA LEU A 161 -3.99 5.73 -14.19
C LEU A 161 -4.92 6.32 -15.25
N THR A 162 -5.68 7.36 -14.91
CA THR A 162 -6.57 8.06 -15.86
C THR A 162 -5.94 9.30 -16.46
N ALA A 163 -4.79 9.73 -15.94
CA ALA A 163 -4.12 10.93 -16.40
C ALA A 163 -3.41 10.71 -17.72
N ASN A 164 -3.57 11.67 -18.63
CA ASN A 164 -2.72 11.75 -19.81
C ASN A 164 -1.36 12.33 -19.44
N ALA A 165 -0.31 11.99 -20.18
CA ALA A 165 1.08 12.40 -19.88
C ALA A 165 1.29 13.92 -19.77
N ASN A 166 0.39 14.73 -20.34
CA ASN A 166 0.48 16.20 -20.35
C ASN A 166 -0.51 16.88 -19.40
N GLU A 167 -1.27 16.13 -18.60
CA GLU A 167 -2.32 16.68 -17.73
C GLU A 167 -1.81 16.87 -16.30
N LYS A 168 -2.05 18.05 -15.73
CA LYS A 168 -1.81 18.28 -14.30
C LYS A 168 -2.91 17.60 -13.49
N VAL A 169 -2.51 16.66 -12.65
CA VAL A 169 -3.43 15.92 -11.79
C VAL A 169 -3.41 16.51 -10.39
N SER A 170 -4.57 16.91 -9.88
CA SER A 170 -4.66 17.33 -8.48
C SER A 170 -4.53 16.11 -7.56
N MET A 171 -3.63 16.22 -6.60
CA MET A 171 -3.41 15.23 -5.53
C MET A 171 -4.25 15.51 -4.28
N SER A 172 -5.00 16.62 -4.24
CA SER A 172 -5.93 16.90 -3.15
C SER A 172 -7.05 15.85 -3.06
N LEU A 173 -7.41 15.50 -1.83
CA LEU A 173 -8.59 14.71 -1.49
C LEU A 173 -9.69 15.57 -0.82
N GLY A 174 -9.56 16.90 -0.88
CA GLY A 174 -10.52 17.85 -0.35
C GLY A 174 -11.94 17.59 -0.88
N GLY A 175 -12.91 17.56 0.03
CA GLY A 175 -14.32 17.30 -0.29
C GLY A 175 -14.65 15.83 -0.61
N ARG A 176 -13.67 14.92 -0.63
CA ARG A 176 -13.94 13.50 -0.79
C ARG A 176 -14.49 12.91 0.51
N LYS A 177 -15.63 12.22 0.41
CA LYS A 177 -16.17 11.42 1.51
C LYS A 177 -15.66 9.99 1.44
N VAL A 178 -15.24 9.45 2.58
CA VAL A 178 -14.80 8.06 2.71
C VAL A 178 -15.80 7.31 3.57
N ASP A 179 -16.48 6.32 2.98
CA ASP A 179 -17.34 5.40 3.71
C ASP A 179 -16.52 4.17 4.12
N ALA A 180 -15.92 4.23 5.31
CA ALA A 180 -15.10 3.16 5.84
C ALA A 180 -15.91 1.88 6.09
N ARG A 181 -17.19 1.99 6.48
CA ARG A 181 -18.06 0.83 6.71
C ARG A 181 -18.32 0.07 5.41
N SER A 182 -18.60 0.78 4.32
CA SER A 182 -18.74 0.17 2.99
C SER A 182 -17.40 -0.42 2.52
N GLY A 183 -16.30 0.31 2.73
CA GLY A 183 -14.94 -0.18 2.42
C GLY A 183 -14.60 -1.49 3.11
N ARG A 184 -14.87 -1.62 4.42
CA ARG A 184 -14.68 -2.86 5.18
C ARG A 184 -15.49 -4.03 4.62
N LYS A 185 -16.77 -3.80 4.29
CA LYS A 185 -17.63 -4.82 3.68
C LYS A 185 -17.10 -5.27 2.32
N GLU A 186 -16.63 -4.32 1.51
CA GLU A 186 -16.03 -4.60 0.20
C GLU A 186 -14.76 -5.44 0.33
N MET A 187 -13.80 -5.02 1.17
CA MET A 187 -12.57 -5.76 1.43
C MET A 187 -12.86 -7.19 1.90
N ALA A 188 -13.77 -7.35 2.87
CA ALA A 188 -14.17 -8.66 3.37
C ALA A 188 -14.77 -9.55 2.26
N LYS A 189 -15.60 -8.97 1.38
CA LYS A 189 -16.20 -9.71 0.25
C LYS A 189 -15.13 -10.16 -0.75
N ILE A 190 -14.16 -9.30 -1.07
CA ILE A 190 -13.06 -9.62 -1.99
C ILE A 190 -12.21 -10.76 -1.43
N ILE A 191 -11.76 -10.63 -0.18
CA ILE A 191 -10.94 -11.66 0.50
C ILE A 191 -11.66 -13.00 0.53
N GLU A 192 -12.95 -12.99 0.89
CA GLU A 192 -13.76 -14.21 0.93
C GLU A 192 -13.95 -14.83 -0.45
N GLY A 193 -14.04 -14.01 -1.51
CA GLY A 193 -14.07 -14.46 -2.90
C GLY A 193 -12.82 -15.26 -3.27
N PHE A 194 -11.64 -14.68 -3.05
CA PHE A 194 -10.36 -15.35 -3.32
C PHE A 194 -10.15 -16.59 -2.45
N ARG A 195 -10.57 -16.55 -1.18
CA ARG A 195 -10.51 -17.73 -0.28
C ARG A 195 -11.31 -18.90 -0.86
N LYS A 196 -12.56 -18.66 -1.25
CA LYS A 196 -13.44 -19.67 -1.87
C LYS A 196 -12.88 -20.19 -3.18
N GLU A 197 -12.32 -19.31 -4.00
CA GLU A 197 -11.68 -19.71 -5.24
C GLU A 197 -10.46 -20.62 -4.99
N GLY A 198 -9.59 -20.24 -4.05
CA GLY A 198 -8.44 -21.06 -3.66
C GLY A 198 -8.83 -22.43 -3.12
N GLU A 199 -9.92 -22.51 -2.34
CA GLU A 199 -10.47 -23.79 -1.87
C GLU A 199 -10.96 -24.67 -3.02
N ARG A 200 -11.72 -24.10 -3.96
CA ARG A 200 -12.19 -24.82 -5.16
C ARG A 200 -11.03 -25.37 -5.99
N ARG A 201 -9.99 -24.56 -6.23
CA ARG A 201 -8.80 -24.98 -6.99
C ARG A 201 -8.07 -26.13 -6.29
N ARG A 202 -7.90 -26.07 -4.96
CA ARG A 202 -7.29 -27.16 -4.17
C ARG A 202 -8.12 -28.45 -4.19
N SER A 203 -9.44 -28.35 -4.00
CA SER A 203 -10.32 -29.52 -4.06
C SER A 203 -10.35 -30.18 -5.45
N ALA A 204 -10.29 -29.38 -6.52
CA ALA A 204 -10.16 -29.88 -7.89
C ALA A 204 -8.82 -30.61 -8.12
N SER A 205 -7.70 -30.09 -7.57
CA SER A 205 -6.38 -30.75 -7.67
C SER A 205 -6.26 -32.05 -6.88
N LEU A 206 -7.09 -32.25 -5.84
CA LEU A 206 -7.10 -33.46 -5.00
C LEU A 206 -8.06 -34.55 -5.51
N SER A 207 -8.77 -34.31 -6.62
CA SER A 207 -9.68 -35.29 -7.21
C SER A 207 -8.88 -36.41 -7.92
N PRO A 208 -9.19 -37.71 -7.74
CA PRO A 208 -8.32 -38.84 -8.16
C PRO A 208 -8.14 -39.06 -9.66
N LEU A 209 -8.64 -38.17 -10.52
CA LEU A 209 -8.64 -38.33 -11.99
C LEU A 209 -7.56 -37.51 -12.72
N GLY A 210 -6.57 -36.94 -12.02
CA GLY A 210 -5.40 -36.30 -12.62
C GLY A 210 -4.21 -37.25 -12.73
N LYS A 211 -3.79 -37.57 -13.96
CA LYS A 211 -2.67 -38.45 -14.34
C LYS A 211 -1.45 -38.32 -13.39
N LYS A 212 -1.09 -39.42 -12.71
CA LYS A 212 0.23 -39.58 -12.07
C LYS A 212 1.31 -39.55 -13.14
N SER A 213 1.96 -38.40 -13.32
CA SER A 213 3.30 -38.36 -13.90
C SER A 213 4.26 -38.93 -12.87
N THR A 214 4.86 -40.08 -13.14
CA THR A 214 5.84 -40.75 -12.26
C THR A 214 7.27 -40.27 -12.47
N SER A 215 7.47 -39.14 -13.15
CA SER A 215 8.80 -38.59 -13.42
C SER A 215 9.11 -37.46 -12.45
N PRO A 216 10.16 -37.57 -11.61
CA PRO A 216 10.67 -36.43 -10.85
C PRO A 216 11.14 -35.33 -11.83
N PRO A 217 10.95 -34.05 -11.50
CA PRO A 217 11.44 -32.95 -12.33
C PRO A 217 12.99 -33.00 -12.40
N ARG A 218 13.54 -32.99 -13.62
CA ARG A 218 14.96 -32.76 -13.87
C ARG A 218 15.22 -31.26 -13.91
N ILE A 219 16.31 -30.84 -13.27
CA ILE A 219 16.85 -29.49 -13.38
C ILE A 219 17.86 -29.51 -14.53
N GLU A 220 17.74 -28.59 -15.48
CA GLU A 220 18.85 -28.11 -16.31
C GLU A 220 19.35 -26.78 -15.75
#